data_AF-A0A815SYM4-F1
#
_entry.id   AF-A0A815SYM4-F1
#
_cell.length_a   1.000
_cell.length_b   1.000
_cell.length_c   1.000
_cell.angle_alpha   90.00
_cell.angle_beta   90.00
_cell.angle_gamma   90.00
#
_symmetry.space_group_name_H-M   'P 1'
#
loop_
_entity.id
_entity.type
_entity.pdbx_description
1 polymer ?
#
loop_
_entity_poly.entity_id
_entity_poly.type
_entity_poly.pdbx_seq_one_letter_code
_entity_poly.pdbx_strand_id
1 'polypeptide(L)'
;MGPTENGDERSGQGKPPGSSNNNILFDQSKNEQISLTNGFKKLQVHLKNWKLSNHREEITAERLTPFRVFIIANPREKFTPGEYESMKRYIDNGGSILLTLNEGGEGRQMTNINTFLKNYGIEVNDDSVIRAAYYKYFYPKEALILDGVLNRAVAENAHLIASNAPTPKNKKSQNAVVVDKSLRAQVARSLEFVYPFGASLNVQPPSVPVLSTGTTCLPCQKAICAFYTSPSKV
;
A
#
# COMPACT_ATOMS: atom_id res chain seq x y z
N MET A 1 -21.42 -10.75 65.20
CA MET A 1 -21.25 -9.71 64.17
C MET A 1 -20.00 -10.07 63.37
N GLY A 2 -20.12 -10.29 62.06
CA GLY A 2 -18.97 -10.19 61.15
C GLY A 2 -18.85 -8.75 60.62
N PRO A 3 -18.14 -8.48 59.51
CA PRO A 3 -17.30 -9.37 58.68
C PRO A 3 -15.79 -9.04 58.95
N THR A 4 -14.76 -9.24 58.11
CA THR A 4 -14.63 -9.63 56.69
C THR A 4 -13.24 -10.26 56.45
N GLU A 5 -13.09 -11.04 55.39
CA GLU A 5 -11.79 -11.25 54.72
C GLU A 5 -11.41 -10.01 53.89
N ASN A 6 -10.11 -9.81 53.64
CA ASN A 6 -9.62 -9.13 52.44
C ASN A 6 -8.16 -9.53 52.23
N GLY A 7 -7.91 -10.33 51.20
CA GLY A 7 -6.56 -10.57 50.71
C GLY A 7 -6.14 -9.41 49.81
N ASP A 8 -4.93 -8.88 50.01
CA ASP A 8 -4.34 -7.92 49.07
C ASP A 8 -3.98 -8.63 47.76
N GLU A 9 -4.96 -8.71 46.85
CA GLU A 9 -4.71 -8.89 45.44
C GLU A 9 -3.83 -7.74 44.95
N ARG A 10 -2.51 -7.98 44.86
CA ARG A 10 -1.61 -7.15 44.07
C ARG A 10 -1.93 -7.36 42.59
N SER A 11 -3.02 -6.73 42.16
CA SER A 11 -3.43 -6.62 40.78
C SER A 11 -2.22 -6.25 39.93
N GLY A 12 -1.88 -7.14 39.00
CA GLY A 12 -0.82 -6.87 38.05
C GLY A 12 -1.16 -5.59 37.29
N GLN A 13 -0.30 -4.58 37.36
CA GLN A 13 -0.48 -3.36 36.58
C GLN A 13 -0.54 -3.75 35.10
N GLY A 14 -1.75 -3.72 34.56
CA GLY A 14 -2.02 -3.98 33.15
C GLY A 14 -1.21 -3.00 32.32
N LYS A 15 -0.12 -3.49 31.74
CA LYS A 15 0.69 -2.73 30.79
C LYS A 15 -0.26 -2.22 29.70
N PRO A 16 -0.26 -0.91 29.35
CA PRO A 16 -1.16 -0.41 28.32
C PRO A 16 -0.94 -1.17 27.02
N PRO A 17 -1.95 -1.27 26.12
CA PRO A 17 -1.84 -1.96 24.83
C PRO A 17 -0.96 -1.16 23.84
N GLY A 18 0.31 -1.02 24.20
CA GLY A 18 1.37 -0.30 23.51
C GLY A 18 2.51 -1.24 23.15
N SER A 19 2.20 -2.45 22.66
CA SER A 19 3.17 -3.20 21.86
C SER A 19 3.06 -2.68 20.43
N SER A 20 3.94 -1.74 20.07
CA SER A 20 4.07 -1.21 18.71
C SER A 20 4.65 -2.28 17.79
N ASN A 21 3.86 -3.32 17.53
CA ASN A 21 4.22 -4.46 16.73
C ASN A 21 4.28 -4.02 15.27
N ASN A 22 5.49 -3.67 14.82
CA ASN A 22 5.83 -3.41 13.43
C ASN A 22 5.80 -4.73 12.63
N ASN A 23 4.62 -5.34 12.55
CA ASN A 23 4.38 -6.63 11.90
C ASN A 23 3.62 -6.41 10.58
N ILE A 24 4.08 -7.05 9.51
CA ILE A 24 3.47 -7.05 8.18
C ILE A 24 3.17 -8.50 7.78
N LEU A 25 1.94 -8.76 7.36
CA LEU A 25 1.49 -10.05 6.85
C LEU A 25 1.37 -9.98 5.33
N PHE A 26 2.01 -10.90 4.62
CA PHE A 26 1.87 -11.07 3.17
C PHE A 26 0.96 -12.25 2.89
N ASP A 27 -0.07 -12.03 2.09
CA ASP A 27 -0.99 -13.07 1.64
C ASP A 27 -0.33 -13.99 0.61
N GLN A 28 -0.62 -15.27 0.73
CA GLN A 28 -0.32 -16.37 -0.18
C GLN A 28 -1.49 -17.37 -0.23
N SER A 29 -2.66 -17.01 0.31
CA SER A 29 -3.86 -17.85 0.38
C SER A 29 -4.64 -17.89 -0.93
N LYS A 30 -4.44 -16.91 -1.82
CA LYS A 30 -5.12 -16.78 -3.13
C LYS A 30 -4.15 -16.95 -4.29
N ASN A 31 -3.10 -17.75 -4.12
CA ASN A 31 -2.14 -18.08 -5.17
C ASN A 31 -1.44 -16.83 -5.78
N GLU A 32 -1.09 -15.88 -4.90
CA GLU A 32 -0.33 -14.67 -5.20
C GLU A 32 1.00 -14.99 -5.90
N GLN A 33 1.22 -14.45 -7.10
CA GLN A 33 2.49 -14.64 -7.83
C GLN A 33 3.71 -14.06 -7.11
N ILE A 34 3.48 -12.99 -6.33
CA ILE A 34 4.52 -12.22 -5.67
C ILE A 34 4.49 -12.57 -4.19
N SER A 35 5.65 -12.93 -3.65
CA SER A 35 5.84 -13.32 -2.27
C SER A 35 7.12 -12.68 -1.70
N LEU A 36 7.35 -12.83 -0.40
CA LEU A 36 8.62 -12.41 0.22
C LEU A 36 9.84 -13.04 -0.46
N THR A 37 9.75 -14.31 -0.85
CA THR A 37 10.84 -15.05 -1.51
C THR A 37 10.88 -14.85 -3.03
N ASN A 38 9.79 -14.40 -3.67
CA ASN A 38 9.70 -14.20 -5.11
C ASN A 38 9.12 -12.81 -5.46
N GLY A 39 9.94 -11.93 -6.05
CA GLY A 39 9.53 -10.57 -6.42
C GLY A 39 9.78 -9.52 -5.33
N PHE A 40 9.37 -9.74 -4.07
CA PHE A 40 9.56 -8.76 -2.99
C PHE A 40 10.93 -8.80 -2.29
N LYS A 41 11.93 -9.53 -2.80
CA LYS A 41 13.29 -9.60 -2.21
C LYS A 41 13.91 -8.23 -1.90
N LYS A 42 13.77 -7.25 -2.82
CA LYS A 42 14.26 -5.87 -2.58
C LYS A 42 13.42 -5.10 -1.57
N LEU A 43 12.10 -5.31 -1.55
CA LEU A 43 11.19 -4.69 -0.58
C LEU A 43 11.49 -5.19 0.85
N GLN A 44 11.72 -6.49 1.01
CA GLN A 44 12.13 -7.11 2.28
C GLN A 44 13.38 -6.45 2.88
N VAL A 45 14.39 -6.13 2.06
CA VAL A 45 15.61 -5.43 2.52
C VAL A 45 15.30 -4.01 3.06
N HIS A 46 14.37 -3.29 2.44
CA HIS A 46 13.94 -1.96 2.91
C HIS A 46 13.05 -2.05 4.16
N LEU A 47 12.29 -3.13 4.31
CA LEU A 47 11.42 -3.40 5.46
C LEU A 47 12.12 -4.11 6.62
N LYS A 48 13.46 -4.16 6.68
CA LYS A 48 14.24 -4.87 7.72
C LYS A 48 13.91 -4.51 9.18
N ASN A 49 13.30 -3.34 9.43
CA ASN A 49 12.86 -2.89 10.76
C ASN A 49 11.45 -3.39 11.13
N TRP A 50 10.81 -4.17 10.25
CA TRP A 50 9.49 -4.77 10.42
C TRP A 50 9.61 -6.30 10.43
N LYS A 51 8.80 -6.96 11.26
CA LYS A 51 8.65 -8.41 11.26
C LYS A 51 7.72 -8.80 10.12
N LEU A 52 8.23 -9.54 9.14
CA LEU A 52 7.45 -9.99 7.98
C LEU A 52 7.00 -11.45 8.18
N SER A 53 5.74 -11.75 7.88
CA SER A 53 5.17 -13.09 7.93
C SER A 53 4.41 -13.39 6.64
N ASN A 54 4.27 -14.67 6.29
CA ASN A 54 3.40 -15.13 5.20
C ASN A 54 2.12 -15.74 5.78
N HIS A 55 1.01 -15.61 5.08
CA HIS A 55 -0.28 -16.23 5.37
C HIS A 55 -0.66 -17.19 4.23
N ARG A 56 -1.12 -18.41 4.55
CA ARG A 56 -1.46 -19.47 3.57
C ARG A 56 -2.79 -20.17 3.88
N GLU A 57 -3.52 -19.65 4.85
CA GLU A 57 -4.74 -20.24 5.38
C GLU A 57 -5.91 -19.30 5.05
N GLU A 58 -7.14 -19.65 5.41
CA GLU A 58 -8.28 -18.75 5.21
C GLU A 58 -8.12 -17.43 5.98
N ILE A 59 -8.54 -16.34 5.34
CA ILE A 59 -8.40 -14.97 5.86
C ILE A 59 -9.46 -14.73 6.93
N THR A 60 -9.06 -14.78 8.21
CA THR A 60 -9.93 -14.46 9.36
C THR A 60 -9.43 -13.25 10.14
N ALA A 61 -10.35 -12.47 10.73
CA ALA A 61 -10.01 -11.26 11.49
C ALA A 61 -9.05 -11.55 12.66
N GLU A 62 -9.18 -12.72 13.30
CA GLU A 62 -8.35 -13.18 14.41
C GLU A 62 -6.89 -13.38 13.97
N ARG A 63 -6.67 -13.86 12.73
CA ARG A 63 -5.34 -14.05 12.14
C ARG A 63 -4.72 -12.73 11.69
N LEU A 64 -5.53 -11.77 11.26
CA LEU A 64 -5.07 -10.43 10.86
C LEU A 64 -4.76 -9.52 12.07
N THR A 65 -5.46 -9.68 13.19
CA THR A 65 -5.35 -8.82 14.39
C THR A 65 -3.92 -8.57 14.91
N PRO A 66 -2.97 -9.54 14.91
CA PRO A 66 -1.59 -9.31 15.36
C PRO A 66 -0.71 -8.47 14.41
N PHE A 67 -1.24 -8.02 13.26
CA PHE A 67 -0.49 -7.38 12.18
C PHE A 67 -1.02 -5.97 11.88
N ARG A 68 -0.10 -5.02 11.67
CA ARG A 68 -0.44 -3.62 11.38
C ARG A 68 -0.78 -3.37 9.91
N VAL A 69 -0.19 -4.17 9.03
CA VAL A 69 -0.41 -4.14 7.58
C VAL A 69 -0.60 -5.56 7.06
N PHE A 70 -1.65 -5.79 6.28
CA PHE A 70 -1.88 -6.98 5.47
C PHE A 70 -1.66 -6.62 4.00
N ILE A 71 -0.93 -7.45 3.26
CA ILE A 71 -0.53 -7.19 1.87
C ILE A 71 -1.02 -8.32 0.97
N ILE A 72 -1.91 -7.99 0.04
CA ILE A 72 -2.48 -8.92 -0.95
C ILE A 72 -1.89 -8.56 -2.32
N ALA A 73 -1.01 -9.42 -2.84
CA ALA A 73 -0.12 -9.08 -3.95
C ALA A 73 -0.41 -9.92 -5.21
N ASN A 74 -1.30 -9.39 -6.06
CA ASN A 74 -1.82 -10.05 -7.26
C ASN A 74 -2.52 -11.38 -6.93
N PRO A 75 -3.66 -11.35 -6.20
CA PRO A 75 -4.43 -12.54 -5.88
C PRO A 75 -5.03 -13.14 -7.17
N ARG A 76 -5.08 -14.47 -7.23
CA ARG A 76 -5.45 -15.25 -8.42
C ARG A 76 -6.59 -16.24 -8.22
N GLU A 77 -7.15 -16.24 -7.03
CA GLU A 77 -8.32 -17.01 -6.68
C GLU A 77 -9.40 -16.10 -6.13
N LYS A 78 -10.61 -16.64 -6.00
CA LYS A 78 -11.74 -15.89 -5.49
C LYS A 78 -11.75 -15.89 -3.97
N PHE A 79 -12.12 -14.74 -3.42
CA PHE A 79 -12.41 -14.53 -2.02
C PHE A 79 -13.87 -14.92 -1.72
N THR A 80 -14.09 -15.49 -0.54
CA THR A 80 -15.42 -15.81 -0.01
C THR A 80 -16.05 -14.58 0.66
N PRO A 81 -17.39 -14.57 0.87
CA PRO A 81 -18.04 -13.53 1.67
C PRO A 81 -17.48 -13.43 3.11
N GLY A 82 -17.04 -14.53 3.70
CA GLY A 82 -16.46 -14.54 5.05
C GLY A 82 -15.07 -13.89 5.12
N GLU A 83 -14.28 -14.03 4.07
CA GLU A 83 -12.98 -13.35 3.95
C GLU A 83 -13.17 -11.84 3.73
N TYR A 84 -14.19 -11.43 2.96
CA TYR A 84 -14.55 -10.01 2.83
C TYR A 84 -14.97 -9.37 4.15
N GLU A 85 -15.81 -10.04 4.94
CA GLU A 85 -16.20 -9.54 6.25
C GLU A 85 -15.00 -9.50 7.22
N SER A 86 -14.12 -10.51 7.16
CA SER A 86 -12.88 -10.54 7.94
C SER A 86 -11.93 -9.39 7.60
N MET A 87 -11.74 -9.08 6.31
CA MET A 87 -10.94 -7.94 5.86
C MET A 87 -11.59 -6.60 6.22
N LYS A 88 -12.92 -6.49 6.12
CA LYS A 88 -13.66 -5.30 6.55
C LYS A 88 -13.50 -5.04 8.05
N ARG A 89 -13.78 -6.05 8.88
CA ARG A 89 -13.61 -5.99 10.34
C ARG A 89 -12.16 -5.67 10.73
N TYR A 90 -11.17 -6.17 9.99
CA TYR A 90 -9.76 -5.81 10.18
C TYR A 90 -9.51 -4.31 9.92
N ILE A 91 -10.01 -3.74 8.82
CA ILE A 91 -9.91 -2.30 8.52
C ILE A 91 -10.59 -1.45 9.60
N ASP A 92 -11.81 -1.81 9.98
CA ASP A 92 -12.62 -1.10 10.99
C ASP A 92 -11.94 -1.09 12.37
N ASN A 93 -11.24 -2.17 12.73
CA ASN A 93 -10.44 -2.30 13.96
C ASN A 93 -9.05 -1.62 13.89
N GLY A 94 -8.77 -0.81 12.87
CA GLY A 94 -7.48 -0.09 12.74
C GLY A 94 -6.42 -0.79 11.89
N GLY A 95 -6.72 -1.98 11.35
CA GLY A 95 -5.87 -2.70 10.40
C GLY A 95 -5.71 -1.98 9.06
N SER A 96 -4.62 -2.24 8.33
CA SER A 96 -4.33 -1.56 7.06
C SER A 96 -4.11 -2.59 5.96
N ILE A 97 -4.79 -2.47 4.83
CA ILE A 97 -4.59 -3.37 3.69
C ILE A 97 -3.88 -2.61 2.57
N LEU A 98 -2.80 -3.19 2.05
CA LEU A 98 -2.21 -2.82 0.76
C LEU A 98 -2.57 -3.91 -0.25
N LEU A 99 -3.18 -3.52 -1.35
CA LEU A 99 -3.64 -4.44 -2.38
C LEU A 99 -3.10 -4.01 -3.74
N THR A 100 -2.54 -4.94 -4.50
CA THR A 100 -2.02 -4.70 -5.85
C THR A 100 -2.58 -5.72 -6.84
N LEU A 101 -2.99 -5.26 -8.03
CA LEU A 101 -3.31 -6.10 -9.17
C LEU A 101 -2.42 -5.72 -10.37
N ASN A 102 -2.17 -6.70 -11.24
CA ASN A 102 -1.51 -6.51 -12.53
C ASN A 102 -2.51 -6.09 -13.62
N GLU A 103 -1.99 -5.76 -14.80
CA GLU A 103 -2.73 -5.51 -16.02
C GLU A 103 -3.76 -6.60 -16.38
N GLY A 104 -4.82 -6.19 -17.06
CA GLY A 104 -6.01 -6.98 -17.36
C GLY A 104 -6.93 -7.17 -16.15
N GLY A 105 -6.67 -6.45 -15.05
CA GLY A 105 -7.56 -6.32 -13.90
C GLY A 105 -7.98 -7.64 -13.27
N GLU A 106 -9.21 -7.64 -12.76
CA GLU A 106 -9.82 -8.80 -12.12
C GLU A 106 -10.02 -9.93 -13.14
N GLY A 107 -10.48 -9.61 -14.35
CA GLY A 107 -10.78 -10.57 -15.40
C GLY A 107 -9.57 -11.41 -15.79
N ARG A 108 -8.37 -10.81 -15.86
CA ARG A 108 -7.14 -11.53 -16.19
C ARG A 108 -6.48 -12.21 -14.99
N GLN A 109 -6.66 -11.70 -13.77
CA GLN A 109 -6.15 -12.41 -12.58
C GLN A 109 -7.09 -13.53 -12.10
N MET A 110 -8.32 -13.65 -12.63
CA MET A 110 -9.31 -14.68 -12.26
C MET A 110 -9.79 -14.63 -10.79
N THR A 111 -9.66 -13.46 -10.15
CA THR A 111 -10.15 -13.19 -8.80
C THR A 111 -11.58 -12.60 -8.84
N ASN A 112 -12.06 -12.03 -7.74
CA ASN A 112 -13.35 -11.32 -7.62
C ASN A 112 -13.25 -10.04 -6.75
N ILE A 113 -12.03 -9.54 -6.54
CA ILE A 113 -11.65 -8.53 -5.55
C ILE A 113 -12.33 -7.16 -5.68
N ASN A 114 -12.79 -6.76 -6.87
CA ASN A 114 -13.57 -5.54 -7.05
C ASN A 114 -14.89 -5.59 -6.26
N THR A 115 -15.41 -6.78 -5.95
CA THR A 115 -16.53 -6.96 -5.00
C THR A 115 -16.24 -6.34 -3.62
N PHE A 116 -15.00 -6.42 -3.16
CA PHE A 116 -14.56 -5.80 -1.90
C PHE A 116 -14.24 -4.31 -2.10
N LEU A 117 -13.43 -3.99 -3.12
CA LEU A 117 -12.93 -2.63 -3.36
C LEU A 117 -14.04 -1.62 -3.63
N LYS A 118 -15.14 -2.03 -4.30
CA LYS A 118 -16.28 -1.17 -4.62
C LYS A 118 -16.96 -0.58 -3.39
N ASN A 119 -16.96 -1.30 -2.27
CA ASN A 119 -17.49 -0.80 -0.98
C ASN A 119 -16.71 0.41 -0.44
N TYR A 120 -15.47 0.58 -0.89
CA TYR A 120 -14.59 1.71 -0.54
C TYR A 120 -14.49 2.75 -1.66
N GLY A 121 -15.22 2.58 -2.77
CA GLY A 121 -15.16 3.47 -3.94
C GLY A 121 -13.92 3.27 -4.82
N ILE A 122 -13.33 2.06 -4.84
CA ILE A 122 -12.22 1.70 -5.72
C ILE A 122 -12.63 0.54 -6.64
N GLU A 123 -12.21 0.57 -7.89
CA GLU A 123 -12.35 -0.54 -8.83
C GLU A 123 -11.11 -0.59 -9.73
N VAL A 124 -10.53 -1.78 -9.90
CA VAL A 124 -9.45 -2.05 -10.86
C VAL A 124 -10.08 -2.34 -12.23
N ASN A 125 -9.66 -1.60 -13.26
CA ASN A 125 -10.13 -1.80 -14.63
C ASN A 125 -9.46 -3.02 -15.28
N ASP A 126 -10.16 -3.68 -16.21
CA ASP A 126 -9.60 -4.75 -17.03
C ASP A 126 -8.81 -4.18 -18.23
N ASP A 127 -7.86 -3.29 -17.96
CA ASP A 127 -7.03 -2.60 -18.96
C ASP A 127 -5.52 -2.78 -18.73
N SER A 128 -4.69 -2.11 -19.54
CA SER A 128 -3.22 -2.16 -19.44
C SER A 128 -2.64 -0.79 -19.71
N VAL A 129 -1.88 -0.26 -18.76
CA VAL A 129 -1.20 1.02 -18.93
C VAL A 129 0.01 0.84 -19.85
N ILE A 130 0.05 1.63 -20.92
CA ILE A 130 1.18 1.67 -21.86
C ILE A 130 1.69 3.09 -22.04
N ARG A 131 2.99 3.25 -22.31
CA ARG A 131 3.54 4.54 -22.77
C ARG A 131 3.00 4.92 -24.16
N ALA A 132 2.79 6.21 -24.41
CA ALA A 132 2.36 6.71 -25.72
C ALA A 132 3.51 6.74 -26.76
N ALA A 133 4.77 6.81 -26.31
CA ALA A 133 5.97 6.85 -27.16
C ALA A 133 7.10 6.00 -26.57
N TYR A 134 8.03 5.54 -27.41
CA TYR A 134 9.23 4.81 -26.94
C TYR A 134 10.12 5.72 -26.10
N TYR A 135 10.44 5.30 -24.87
CA TYR A 135 11.41 5.96 -24.01
C TYR A 135 11.98 4.99 -22.97
N LYS A 136 13.32 4.87 -22.95
CA LYS A 136 14.16 4.21 -21.92
C LYS A 136 13.97 2.70 -21.66
N TYR A 137 12.73 2.22 -21.56
CA TYR A 137 12.39 0.82 -21.25
C TYR A 137 12.03 0.06 -22.53
N PHE A 138 12.15 -1.27 -22.54
CA PHE A 138 11.93 -2.04 -23.77
C PHE A 138 10.45 -2.28 -24.03
N TYR A 139 9.69 -2.78 -23.05
CA TYR A 139 8.28 -3.14 -23.23
C TYR A 139 7.36 -1.91 -23.08
N PRO A 140 6.37 -1.70 -23.98
CA PRO A 140 5.43 -0.57 -23.87
C PRO A 140 4.69 -0.46 -22.53
N LYS A 141 4.52 -1.60 -21.85
CA LYS A 141 3.89 -1.75 -20.53
C LYS A 141 4.82 -1.44 -19.36
N GLU A 142 6.11 -1.25 -19.59
CA GLU A 142 7.05 -0.64 -18.64
C GLU A 142 6.89 0.89 -18.74
N ALA A 143 5.70 1.38 -18.36
CA ALA A 143 5.30 2.76 -18.54
C ALA A 143 6.07 3.68 -17.57
N LEU A 144 6.84 4.64 -18.10
CA LEU A 144 7.46 5.68 -17.28
C LEU A 144 6.47 6.84 -17.12
N ILE A 145 6.01 7.05 -15.89
CA ILE A 145 5.13 8.14 -15.52
C ILE A 145 5.99 9.33 -15.10
N LEU A 146 5.78 10.50 -15.73
CA LEU A 146 6.58 11.71 -15.47
C LEU A 146 5.85 12.72 -14.56
N ASP A 147 4.53 12.79 -14.67
CA ASP A 147 3.67 13.83 -14.09
C ASP A 147 2.45 13.23 -13.34
N GLY A 148 2.61 12.02 -12.80
CA GLY A 148 1.52 11.21 -12.24
C GLY A 148 1.15 11.47 -10.77
N VAL A 149 1.74 12.44 -10.07
CA VAL A 149 1.41 12.68 -8.64
C VAL A 149 0.19 13.57 -8.50
N LEU A 150 -0.91 13.01 -8.00
CA LEU A 150 -2.16 13.74 -7.75
C LEU A 150 -2.18 14.40 -6.36
N ASN A 151 -1.65 13.72 -5.35
CA ASN A 151 -1.62 14.22 -3.97
C ASN A 151 -0.21 14.71 -3.57
N ARG A 152 -0.07 16.02 -3.35
CA ARG A 152 1.22 16.66 -2.97
C ARG A 152 1.92 16.00 -1.77
N ALA A 153 1.16 15.44 -0.83
CA ALA A 153 1.73 14.79 0.36
C ALA A 153 2.61 13.58 -0.01
N VAL A 154 2.30 12.87 -1.09
CA VAL A 154 3.12 11.74 -1.58
C VAL A 154 4.52 12.22 -1.93
N ALA A 155 4.62 13.31 -2.70
CA ALA A 155 5.90 13.80 -3.17
C ALA A 155 6.66 14.65 -2.13
N GLU A 156 5.95 15.38 -1.26
CA GLU A 156 6.54 16.04 -0.09
C GLU A 156 7.27 15.01 0.79
N ASN A 157 6.68 13.83 1.01
CA ASN A 157 7.31 12.74 1.77
C ASN A 157 8.38 11.98 0.96
N ALA A 158 8.20 11.79 -0.35
CA ALA A 158 9.22 11.18 -1.20
C ALA A 158 10.55 11.98 -1.19
N HIS A 159 10.47 13.31 -1.19
CA HIS A 159 11.65 14.17 -1.09
C HIS A 159 12.37 14.02 0.25
N LEU A 160 11.65 13.91 1.38
CA LEU A 160 12.24 13.68 2.70
C LEU A 160 13.00 12.34 2.78
N ILE A 161 12.50 11.30 2.10
CA ILE A 161 13.19 10.01 2.00
C ILE A 161 14.46 10.16 1.15
N ALA A 162 14.41 10.90 0.04
CA ALA A 162 15.57 11.16 -0.82
C ALA A 162 16.65 12.00 -0.12
N SER A 163 16.28 13.02 0.66
CA SER A 163 17.24 13.84 1.42
C SER A 163 17.89 13.09 2.59
N ASN A 164 17.20 12.09 3.13
CA ASN A 164 17.69 11.25 4.23
C ASN A 164 18.38 9.96 3.75
N ALA A 165 18.44 9.72 2.43
CA ALA A 165 19.18 8.58 1.87
C ALA A 165 20.70 8.79 2.11
N PRO A 166 21.45 7.76 2.54
CA PRO A 166 22.89 7.90 2.75
C PRO A 166 23.58 8.22 1.43
N THR A 167 24.09 9.45 1.31
CA THR A 167 24.84 9.89 0.14
C THR A 167 26.07 9.00 -0.11
N PRO A 168 26.38 8.63 -1.36
CA PRO A 168 27.65 8.01 -1.67
C PRO A 168 28.77 8.95 -1.22
N LYS A 169 29.78 8.43 -0.50
CA LYS A 169 30.79 9.20 0.26
C LYS A 169 31.69 10.18 -0.55
N ASN A 170 31.45 10.34 -1.86
CA ASN A 170 32.32 11.06 -2.79
C ASN A 170 31.70 12.32 -3.46
N LYS A 171 30.73 13.00 -2.82
CA LYS A 171 30.39 14.39 -3.20
C LYS A 171 30.28 15.31 -1.98
N LYS A 172 31.34 16.11 -1.75
CA LYS A 172 31.26 17.33 -0.93
C LYS A 172 30.43 18.38 -1.68
N SER A 173 29.11 18.39 -1.52
CA SER A 173 28.29 19.55 -1.87
C SER A 173 27.87 20.26 -0.57
N GLN A 174 28.73 21.18 -0.13
CA GLN A 174 28.30 22.21 0.82
C GLN A 174 27.31 23.11 0.09
N ASN A 175 26.02 22.94 0.39
CA ASN A 175 24.96 23.95 0.36
C ASN A 175 23.63 23.25 0.67
N ALA A 176 23.13 23.41 1.89
CA ALA A 176 21.75 23.09 2.21
C ALA A 176 20.87 24.14 1.51
N VAL A 177 20.42 23.84 0.30
CA VAL A 177 19.50 24.70 -0.44
C VAL A 177 18.23 24.83 0.39
N VAL A 178 17.89 26.06 0.76
CA VAL A 178 16.61 26.36 1.42
C VAL A 178 15.51 26.21 0.35
N VAL A 179 15.03 24.98 0.16
CA VAL A 179 14.00 24.67 -0.84
C VAL A 179 12.67 25.26 -0.38
N ASP A 180 12.33 26.42 -0.96
CA ASP A 180 11.04 27.09 -0.75
C ASP A 180 9.86 26.17 -1.11
N LYS A 181 8.71 26.43 -0.49
CA LYS A 181 7.45 25.71 -0.67
C LYS A 181 6.99 25.67 -2.13
N SER A 182 7.24 26.73 -2.91
CA SER A 182 6.95 26.75 -4.35
C SER A 182 7.78 25.72 -5.13
N LEU A 183 9.10 25.69 -4.88
CA LEU A 183 10.03 24.75 -5.51
C LEU A 183 9.76 23.30 -5.07
N ARG A 184 9.39 23.06 -3.80
CA ARG A 184 8.91 21.74 -3.34
C ARG A 184 7.67 21.28 -4.11
N ALA A 185 6.70 22.17 -4.34
CA ALA A 185 5.50 21.86 -5.11
C ALA A 185 5.77 21.66 -6.62
N GLN A 186 6.86 22.22 -7.15
CA GLN A 186 7.31 21.99 -8.52
C GLN A 186 8.03 20.64 -8.66
N VAL A 187 9.00 20.37 -7.78
CA VAL A 187 9.69 19.06 -7.66
C VAL A 187 8.70 17.93 -7.35
N ALA A 188 7.61 18.25 -6.63
CA ALA A 188 6.55 17.29 -6.35
C ALA A 188 5.82 16.78 -7.60
N ARG A 189 5.73 17.60 -8.65
CA ARG A 189 5.16 17.22 -9.95
C ARG A 189 6.16 16.50 -10.85
N SER A 190 7.45 16.49 -10.49
CA SER A 190 8.53 15.79 -11.22
C SER A 190 8.98 14.51 -10.52
N LEU A 191 8.13 13.89 -9.70
CA LEU A 191 8.41 12.56 -9.15
C LEU A 191 8.15 11.52 -10.24
N GLU A 192 9.20 11.19 -10.99
CA GLU A 192 9.16 10.15 -12.01
C GLU A 192 9.15 8.75 -11.38
N PHE A 193 8.30 7.85 -11.90
CA PHE A 193 8.29 6.44 -11.49
C PHE A 193 7.86 5.52 -12.63
N VAL A 194 8.31 4.27 -12.59
CA VAL A 194 7.88 3.25 -13.56
C VAL A 194 6.66 2.54 -12.99
N TYR A 195 5.63 2.38 -13.81
CA TYR A 195 4.42 1.62 -13.52
C TYR A 195 4.33 0.40 -14.46
N PRO A 196 5.04 -0.71 -14.14
CA PRO A 196 5.22 -1.82 -15.07
C PRO A 196 4.03 -2.80 -15.00
N PHE A 197 3.44 -3.11 -16.17
CA PHE A 197 2.39 -4.14 -16.33
C PHE A 197 1.20 -3.96 -15.37
N GLY A 198 0.78 -2.72 -15.12
CA GLY A 198 -0.36 -2.41 -14.25
C GLY A 198 -1.63 -2.01 -15.00
N ALA A 199 -2.75 -2.02 -14.27
CA ALA A 199 -4.07 -1.58 -14.73
C ALA A 199 -4.43 -0.20 -14.14
N SER A 200 -5.35 0.51 -14.75
CA SER A 200 -5.91 1.74 -14.19
C SER A 200 -7.03 1.46 -13.17
N LEU A 201 -7.37 2.49 -12.39
CA LEU A 201 -8.40 2.45 -11.36
C LEU A 201 -9.53 3.44 -11.70
N ASN A 202 -10.78 3.03 -11.43
CA ASN A 202 -11.86 3.97 -11.17
C ASN A 202 -11.89 4.26 -9.67
N VAL A 203 -12.00 5.53 -9.30
CA VAL A 203 -11.96 5.98 -7.90
C VAL A 203 -13.05 7.01 -7.67
N GLN A 204 -13.86 6.79 -6.65
CA GLN A 204 -14.94 7.67 -6.21
C GLN A 204 -14.91 7.81 -4.68
N PRO A 205 -15.54 8.85 -4.11
CA PRO A 205 -15.71 8.96 -2.65
C PRO A 205 -16.32 7.67 -2.07
N PRO A 206 -15.85 7.20 -0.90
CA PRO A 206 -14.97 7.88 0.05
C PRO A 206 -13.46 7.82 -0.26
N SER A 207 -13.02 7.11 -1.31
CA SER A 207 -11.60 7.02 -1.66
C SER A 207 -11.06 8.22 -2.42
N VAL A 208 -9.75 8.44 -2.29
CA VAL A 208 -9.03 9.55 -2.93
C VAL A 208 -7.92 8.98 -3.85
N PRO A 209 -7.88 9.34 -5.15
CA PRO A 209 -6.79 8.95 -6.03
C PRO A 209 -5.52 9.74 -5.69
N VAL A 210 -4.37 9.08 -5.64
CA VAL A 210 -3.09 9.68 -5.21
C VAL A 210 -2.00 9.62 -6.28
N LEU A 211 -2.07 8.65 -7.20
CA LEU A 211 -1.24 8.58 -8.40
C LEU A 211 -2.11 8.35 -9.65
N SER A 212 -1.67 8.86 -10.79
CA SER A 212 -2.26 8.67 -12.11
C SER A 212 -1.25 8.19 -13.16
N THR A 213 -1.75 7.80 -14.34
CA THR A 213 -0.96 7.53 -15.55
C THR A 213 -0.27 8.76 -16.15
N GLY A 214 -0.51 9.97 -15.62
CA GLY A 214 0.05 11.20 -16.16
C GLY A 214 -0.48 11.55 -17.56
N THR A 215 0.25 12.37 -18.30
CA THR A 215 -0.09 12.78 -19.68
C THR A 215 0.60 11.96 -20.76
N THR A 216 1.68 11.24 -20.43
CA THR A 216 2.55 10.53 -21.39
C THR A 216 2.21 9.05 -21.60
N CYS A 217 1.23 8.53 -20.88
CA CYS A 217 0.81 7.13 -20.94
C CYS A 217 -0.70 7.01 -21.22
N LEU A 218 -1.09 5.93 -21.88
CA LEU A 218 -2.46 5.57 -22.21
C LEU A 218 -2.95 4.47 -21.25
N PRO A 219 -4.21 4.54 -20.75
CA PRO A 219 -5.13 5.68 -20.88
C PRO A 219 -4.64 6.90 -20.10
N CYS A 220 -4.70 8.10 -20.68
CA CYS A 220 -4.21 9.33 -20.05
C CYS A 220 -5.02 9.71 -18.80
N GLN A 221 -4.34 10.28 -17.80
CA GLN A 221 -4.94 10.89 -16.60
C GLN A 221 -5.88 9.98 -15.80
N LYS A 222 -5.75 8.65 -15.93
CA LYS A 222 -6.48 7.68 -15.11
C LYS A 222 -5.74 7.42 -13.81
N ALA A 223 -6.47 7.16 -12.72
CA ALA A 223 -5.84 6.79 -11.44
C ALA A 223 -5.13 5.43 -11.55
N ILE A 224 -4.05 5.23 -10.80
CA ILE A 224 -3.31 3.97 -10.68
C ILE A 224 -2.95 3.61 -9.22
N CYS A 225 -3.19 4.54 -8.29
CA CYS A 225 -3.14 4.30 -6.85
C CYS A 225 -4.19 5.17 -6.17
N ALA A 226 -4.89 4.62 -5.19
CA ALA A 226 -5.92 5.28 -4.41
C ALA A 226 -5.80 4.90 -2.93
N PHE A 227 -6.19 5.80 -2.04
CA PHE A 227 -6.27 5.54 -0.61
C PHE A 227 -7.71 5.64 -0.10
N TYR A 228 -8.08 4.69 0.73
CA TYR A 228 -9.22 4.74 1.63
C TYR A 228 -8.70 4.89 3.07
N THR A 229 -9.36 5.71 3.86
CA THR A 229 -9.14 5.81 5.31
C THR A 229 -10.47 5.61 6.00
N SER A 230 -10.56 4.59 6.87
CA SER A 230 -11.76 4.39 7.69
C SER A 230 -11.95 5.57 8.64
N PRO A 231 -13.18 6.09 8.85
CA PRO A 231 -13.45 7.15 9.81
C PRO A 231 -12.92 6.84 11.22
N SER A 232 -12.87 5.56 11.62
CA SER A 232 -12.32 5.08 12.89
C SER A 232 -10.81 5.30 13.07
N LYS A 233 -10.10 5.84 12.05
CA LYS A 233 -8.65 6.10 12.06
C LYS A 233 -8.26 7.58 12.07
N VAL A 234 -9.23 8.49 11.98
CA VAL A 234 -9.00 9.94 11.84
C VAL A 234 -9.04 10.63 13.20
#